data_AF-A0AAE3LWX1-F1
#
_entry.id   AF-A0AAE3LWX1-F1
#
_cell.length_a   1.000
_cell.length_b   1.000
_cell.length_c   1.000
_cell.angle_alpha   90.00
_cell.angle_beta   90.00
_cell.angle_gamma   90.00
#
_symmetry.space_group_name_H-M   'P 1'
#
loop_
_entity.id
_entity.type
_entity.pdbx_description
1 polymer ?
#
loop_
_entity_poly.entity_id
_entity_poly.type
_entity_poly.pdbx_seq_one_letter_code
_entity_poly.pdbx_strand_id
1 'polypeptide(L)'
;NPAPHDILAIMGVEALADYMIDEVQDVYRLQGVKINDKHIEVIVRQMLQKWEVSDSGETTLLKGENVDKAEFDEANAKAVARGGRPAQGEPILLGITKASLQTRSFISAASFQETTRVLTEASVQGKRDKLVGLKENVIVGRLIPAGTGGATQRVTRIASERDNVVIQARREEAEAAAALAAPEAMADDVVGGDAFDTIIEGNTESRDE
;
A
#
# COMPACT_ATOMS: atom_id res chain seq x y z
N ASN A 1 -8.98 7.84 -38.77
CA ASN A 1 -9.18 7.16 -37.49
C ASN A 1 -8.76 8.09 -36.38
N PRO A 2 -9.69 8.53 -35.51
CA PRO A 2 -9.35 9.36 -34.36
C PRO A 2 -8.29 8.65 -33.52
N ALA A 3 -7.32 9.40 -32.98
CA ALA A 3 -6.33 8.78 -32.12
C ALA A 3 -7.03 8.35 -30.81
N PRO A 4 -6.79 7.13 -30.30
CA PRO A 4 -7.41 6.65 -29.06
C PRO A 4 -7.19 7.59 -27.86
N HIS A 5 -6.08 8.32 -27.84
CA HIS A 5 -5.79 9.34 -26.83
C HIS A 5 -6.77 10.53 -26.89
N ASP A 6 -7.18 10.95 -28.08
CA ASP A 6 -8.13 12.07 -28.25
C ASP A 6 -9.53 11.67 -27.81
N ILE A 7 -9.93 10.42 -28.08
CA ILE A 7 -11.22 9.87 -27.64
C ILE A 7 -11.30 9.89 -26.11
N LEU A 8 -10.22 9.47 -25.43
CA LEU A 8 -10.17 9.50 -23.96
C LEU A 8 -10.31 10.93 -23.41
N ALA A 9 -9.57 11.87 -23.98
CA ALA A 9 -9.52 13.26 -23.51
C ALA A 9 -10.86 14.00 -23.71
N ILE A 10 -11.58 13.71 -24.79
CA ILE A 10 -12.81 14.44 -25.17
C ILE A 10 -14.08 13.71 -24.71
N MET A 11 -14.14 12.40 -24.94
CA MET A 11 -15.36 11.60 -24.76
C MET A 11 -15.32 10.73 -23.50
N GLY A 12 -14.16 10.59 -22.86
CA GLY A 12 -13.99 9.85 -21.62
C GLY A 12 -13.75 8.35 -21.78
N VAL A 13 -13.72 7.66 -20.65
CA VAL A 13 -13.32 6.24 -20.55
C VAL A 13 -14.30 5.28 -21.22
N GLU A 14 -15.61 5.54 -21.08
CA GLU A 14 -16.66 4.66 -21.62
C GLU A 14 -16.61 4.63 -23.15
N ALA A 15 -16.58 5.82 -23.77
CA ALA A 15 -16.48 5.94 -25.23
C ALA A 15 -15.20 5.34 -25.80
N LEU A 16 -14.07 5.48 -25.11
CA LEU A 16 -12.83 4.82 -25.52
C LEU A 16 -12.94 3.30 -25.42
N ALA A 17 -13.54 2.78 -24.34
CA ALA A 17 -13.68 1.34 -24.15
C ALA A 17 -14.53 0.71 -25.26
N ASP A 18 -15.67 1.31 -25.58
CA ASP A 18 -16.55 0.85 -26.65
C ASP A 18 -15.82 0.88 -28.01
N TYR A 19 -15.13 1.98 -28.32
CA TYR A 19 -14.33 2.10 -29.53
C TYR A 19 -13.25 1.00 -29.63
N MET A 20 -12.53 0.72 -28.54
CA MET A 20 -11.49 -0.31 -28.54
C MET A 20 -12.07 -1.72 -28.69
N ILE A 21 -13.22 -1.99 -28.09
CA ILE A 21 -13.90 -3.28 -28.20
C ILE A 21 -14.33 -3.50 -29.64
N ASP A 22 -15.02 -2.53 -30.25
CA ASP A 22 -15.53 -2.66 -31.61
C ASP A 22 -14.41 -2.83 -32.64
N GLU A 23 -13.36 -2.00 -32.60
CA GLU A 23 -12.24 -2.08 -33.53
C GLU A 23 -11.50 -3.43 -33.45
N VAL A 24 -11.27 -3.94 -32.23
CA VAL A 24 -10.63 -5.26 -32.05
C VAL A 24 -11.57 -6.38 -32.49
N GLN A 25 -12.85 -6.29 -32.13
CA GLN A 25 -13.86 -7.29 -32.42
C GLN A 25 -14.12 -7.42 -33.91
N ASP A 26 -14.10 -6.33 -34.67
CA ASP A 26 -14.30 -6.34 -36.11
C ASP A 26 -13.19 -7.08 -36.86
N VAL A 27 -11.94 -6.99 -36.38
CA VAL A 27 -10.84 -7.80 -36.93
C VAL A 27 -11.04 -9.30 -36.64
N TYR A 28 -11.47 -9.67 -35.44
CA TYR A 28 -11.76 -11.08 -35.10
C TYR A 28 -12.96 -11.62 -35.88
N ARG A 29 -14.02 -10.81 -36.02
CA ARG A 29 -15.20 -11.14 -36.83
C ARG A 29 -14.84 -11.31 -38.30
N LEU A 30 -13.97 -10.47 -38.85
CA LEU A 30 -13.48 -10.58 -40.22
C LEU A 30 -12.73 -11.90 -40.47
N GLN A 31 -12.01 -12.39 -39.46
CA GLN A 31 -11.33 -13.69 -39.50
C GLN A 31 -12.24 -14.88 -39.14
N GLY A 32 -13.53 -14.63 -38.86
CA GLY A 32 -14.50 -15.67 -38.50
C GLY A 32 -14.30 -16.24 -37.08
N VAL A 33 -13.49 -15.62 -36.24
CA VAL A 33 -13.21 -16.06 -34.87
C VAL A 33 -14.18 -15.37 -33.92
N LYS A 34 -14.92 -16.17 -33.14
CA LYS A 34 -15.84 -15.66 -32.11
C LYS A 34 -15.11 -15.54 -30.78
N ILE A 35 -15.00 -14.32 -30.26
CA ILE A 35 -14.49 -14.02 -28.92
C ILE A 35 -15.53 -13.21 -28.15
N ASN A 36 -15.63 -13.43 -26.84
CA ASN A 36 -16.52 -12.67 -25.98
C ASN A 36 -15.88 -11.34 -25.59
N ASP A 37 -16.64 -10.26 -25.69
CA ASP A 37 -16.20 -8.88 -25.44
C ASP A 37 -15.60 -8.70 -24.03
N LYS A 38 -16.06 -9.49 -23.04
CA LYS A 38 -15.48 -9.51 -21.67
C LYS A 38 -13.97 -9.73 -21.65
N HIS A 39 -13.42 -10.49 -22.59
CA HIS A 39 -11.98 -10.69 -22.65
C HIS A 39 -11.24 -9.42 -23.07
N ILE A 40 -11.81 -8.68 -24.02
CA ILE A 40 -11.24 -7.43 -24.53
C ILE A 40 -11.40 -6.34 -23.45
N GLU A 41 -12.56 -6.24 -22.81
CA GLU A 41 -12.82 -5.32 -21.69
C GLU A 41 -11.78 -5.46 -20.56
N VAL A 42 -11.43 -6.69 -20.18
CA VAL A 42 -10.43 -6.93 -19.14
C VAL A 42 -9.05 -6.40 -19.54
N ILE A 43 -8.69 -6.49 -20.83
CA ILE A 43 -7.43 -5.94 -21.34
C ILE A 43 -7.47 -4.41 -21.40
N VAL A 44 -8.56 -3.82 -21.92
CA VAL A 44 -8.74 -2.36 -21.98
C VAL A 44 -8.71 -1.76 -20.58
N ARG A 45 -9.35 -2.42 -19.60
CA ARG A 45 -9.27 -2.04 -18.19
C ARG A 45 -7.82 -1.99 -17.70
N GLN A 46 -6.97 -2.94 -18.10
CA GLN A 46 -5.56 -2.97 -17.71
C GLN A 46 -4.76 -1.83 -18.35
N MET A 47 -5.15 -1.36 -19.54
CA MET A 47 -4.54 -0.24 -20.25
C MET A 47 -4.88 1.13 -19.63
N LEU A 48 -5.98 1.22 -18.87
CA LEU A 48 -6.50 2.43 -18.23
C LEU A 48 -6.30 2.47 -16.69
N GLN A 49 -5.44 1.61 -16.14
CA GLN A 49 -5.23 1.54 -14.68
C GLN A 49 -4.49 2.76 -14.10
N LYS A 50 -3.70 3.45 -14.93
CA LYS A 50 -2.86 4.57 -14.49
C LYS A 50 -3.58 5.88 -14.65
N TRP A 51 -3.33 6.77 -13.69
CA TRP A 51 -3.83 8.12 -13.62
C TRP A 51 -2.64 9.07 -13.55
N GLU A 52 -2.71 10.14 -14.32
CA GLU A 52 -1.75 11.23 -14.27
C GLU A 52 -2.30 12.34 -13.38
N VAL A 53 -1.49 12.77 -12.41
CA VAL A 53 -1.89 13.79 -11.45
C VAL A 53 -1.74 15.18 -12.08
N SER A 54 -2.85 15.90 -12.23
CA SER A 54 -2.87 17.27 -12.78
C SER A 54 -2.64 18.34 -11.70
N ASP A 55 -3.16 18.11 -10.50
CA ASP A 55 -2.95 18.93 -9.29
C ASP A 55 -2.73 18.04 -8.07
N SER A 56 -1.65 18.29 -7.34
CA SER A 56 -1.27 17.55 -6.13
C SER A 56 -2.22 17.81 -4.95
N GLY A 57 -2.92 18.95 -4.93
CA GLY A 57 -3.71 19.36 -3.78
C GLY A 57 -2.88 19.39 -2.49
N GLU A 58 -3.38 18.77 -1.43
CA GLU A 58 -2.68 18.56 -0.15
C GLU A 58 -2.43 17.06 0.12
N THR A 59 -2.21 16.31 -0.97
CA THR A 59 -1.79 14.91 -0.92
C THR A 59 -0.27 14.78 -0.93
N THR A 60 0.23 13.54 -0.83
CA THR A 60 1.65 13.23 -1.02
C THR A 60 2.04 13.05 -2.50
N LEU A 61 1.08 13.16 -3.42
CA LEU A 61 1.29 12.91 -4.84
C LEU A 61 1.92 14.12 -5.53
N LEU A 62 2.76 13.88 -6.53
CA LEU A 62 3.39 14.94 -7.30
C LEU A 62 2.66 15.18 -8.62
N LYS A 63 2.60 16.44 -9.06
CA LYS A 63 2.06 16.81 -10.37
C LYS A 63 2.87 16.14 -11.49
N GLY A 64 2.18 15.52 -12.44
CA GLY A 64 2.77 14.74 -13.54
C GLY A 64 3.22 13.33 -13.11
N GLU A 65 2.97 12.93 -11.86
CA GLU A 65 3.20 11.55 -11.42
C GLU A 65 2.13 10.61 -11.98
N ASN A 66 2.56 9.43 -12.41
CA ASN A 66 1.68 8.36 -12.88
C ASN A 66 1.46 7.35 -11.77
N VAL A 67 0.28 7.36 -11.18
CA VAL A 67 -0.11 6.48 -10.08
C VAL A 67 -1.19 5.50 -10.50
N ASP A 68 -1.29 4.37 -9.80
CA ASP A 68 -2.45 3.49 -9.99
C ASP A 68 -3.70 4.14 -9.41
N LYS A 69 -4.86 3.90 -10.03
CA LYS A 69 -6.16 4.39 -9.55
C LYS A 69 -6.39 4.12 -8.05
N ALA A 70 -6.07 2.91 -7.59
CA ALA A 70 -6.25 2.56 -6.17
C ALA A 70 -5.31 3.32 -5.22
N GLU A 71 -4.11 3.70 -5.65
CA GLU A 71 -3.19 4.52 -4.85
C GLU A 71 -3.63 5.99 -4.84
N PHE A 72 -4.12 6.49 -5.99
CA PHE A 72 -4.72 7.81 -6.10
C PHE A 72 -5.93 7.96 -5.17
N ASP A 73 -6.84 6.99 -5.19
CA ASP A 73 -8.03 6.96 -4.34
C ASP A 73 -7.65 6.89 -2.84
N GLU A 74 -6.64 6.10 -2.47
CA GLU A 74 -6.16 5.99 -1.09
C GLU A 74 -5.50 7.30 -0.61
N ALA A 75 -4.67 7.93 -1.44
CA ALA A 75 -4.02 9.20 -1.12
C ALA A 75 -5.05 10.32 -0.93
N ASN A 76 -6.08 10.37 -1.78
CA ASN A 76 -7.17 11.30 -1.67
C ASN A 76 -8.02 11.07 -0.42
N ALA A 77 -8.37 9.82 -0.12
CA ALA A 77 -9.09 9.48 1.11
C ALA A 77 -8.33 9.94 2.37
N LYS A 78 -7.00 9.78 2.38
CA LYS A 78 -6.13 10.27 3.48
C LYS A 78 -6.06 11.79 3.58
N ALA A 79 -6.07 12.51 2.45
CA ALA A 79 -6.08 13.97 2.47
C ALA A 79 -7.42 14.50 3.00
N VAL A 80 -8.54 13.96 2.51
CA VAL A 80 -9.89 14.33 2.95
C VAL A 80 -10.09 14.02 4.43
N ALA A 81 -9.61 12.87 4.93
CA ALA A 81 -9.68 12.53 6.35
C ALA A 81 -8.92 13.51 7.26
N ARG A 82 -7.90 14.20 6.73
CA ARG A 82 -7.15 15.25 7.42
C ARG A 82 -7.76 16.65 7.23
N GLY A 83 -8.88 16.76 6.52
CA GLY A 83 -9.53 18.03 6.17
C GLY A 83 -8.84 18.81 5.05
N GLY A 84 -7.90 18.18 4.34
CA GLY A 84 -7.16 18.81 3.25
C GLY A 84 -7.82 18.66 1.87
N ARG A 85 -7.28 19.36 0.87
CA ARG A 85 -7.77 19.28 -0.51
C ARG A 85 -7.28 18.02 -1.23
N PRO A 86 -8.17 17.24 -1.90
CA PRO A 86 -7.75 16.07 -2.67
C PRO A 86 -6.96 16.46 -3.92
N ALA A 87 -6.14 15.55 -4.41
CA ALA A 87 -5.47 15.66 -5.69
C ALA A 87 -6.48 15.49 -6.85
N GLN A 88 -6.20 16.16 -7.96
CA GLN A 88 -6.91 16.02 -9.22
C GLN A 88 -6.02 15.28 -10.22
N GLY A 89 -6.62 14.48 -11.07
CA GLY A 89 -5.92 13.71 -12.08
C GLY A 89 -6.89 13.11 -13.06
N GLU A 90 -6.35 12.66 -14.19
CA GLU A 90 -7.10 12.09 -15.29
C GLU A 90 -6.54 10.70 -15.64
N PRO A 91 -7.39 9.75 -16.08
CA PRO A 91 -6.92 8.46 -16.54
C PRO A 91 -6.06 8.64 -17.80
N ILE A 92 -4.98 7.86 -17.89
CA ILE A 92 -4.13 7.84 -19.07
C ILE A 92 -4.21 6.49 -19.78
N LEU A 93 -4.27 6.53 -21.11
CA LEU A 93 -4.21 5.33 -21.94
C LEU A 93 -2.76 4.89 -22.11
N LEU A 94 -2.43 3.70 -21.63
CA LEU A 94 -1.12 3.09 -21.83
C LEU A 94 -1.23 1.84 -22.71
N GLY A 95 -0.27 1.68 -23.64
CA GLY A 95 -0.12 0.43 -24.37
C GLY A 95 0.17 -0.74 -23.43
N ILE A 96 -0.27 -1.95 -23.80
CA ILE A 96 -0.15 -3.17 -22.96
C ILE A 96 1.28 -3.41 -22.44
N THR A 97 2.30 -3.15 -23.26
CA THR A 97 3.71 -3.33 -22.90
C THR A 97 4.12 -2.33 -21.82
N LYS A 98 3.74 -1.05 -21.99
CA LYS A 98 4.07 0.01 -21.02
C LYS A 98 3.29 -0.17 -19.71
N ALA A 99 2.02 -0.52 -19.79
CA ALA A 99 1.20 -0.87 -18.63
C ALA A 99 1.78 -2.06 -17.84
N SER A 100 2.30 -3.07 -18.54
CA SER A 100 2.91 -4.26 -17.91
C SER A 100 4.24 -3.97 -17.23
N LEU A 101 5.04 -3.04 -17.77
CA LEU A 101 6.31 -2.60 -17.18
C LEU A 101 6.11 -1.71 -15.94
N GLN A 102 5.03 -0.92 -15.91
CA GLN A 102 4.69 0.00 -14.81
C GLN A 102 3.85 -0.63 -13.69
N THR A 103 3.93 -1.95 -13.52
CA THR A 103 3.29 -2.63 -12.38
C THR A 103 3.99 -2.32 -11.05
N ARG A 104 3.27 -2.51 -9.94
CA ARG A 104 3.78 -2.27 -8.58
C ARG A 104 4.92 -3.20 -8.19
N SER A 105 4.88 -4.43 -8.70
CA SER A 105 5.90 -5.42 -8.41
C SER A 105 7.07 -5.30 -9.38
N PHE A 106 8.22 -4.93 -8.85
CA PHE A 106 9.45 -4.92 -9.64
C PHE A 106 9.90 -6.34 -10.02
N ILE A 107 9.56 -7.37 -9.22
CA ILE A 107 9.85 -8.77 -9.54
C ILE A 107 9.06 -9.20 -10.77
N SER A 108 7.75 -8.91 -10.78
CA SER A 108 6.88 -9.17 -11.92
C SER A 108 7.31 -8.36 -13.15
N ALA A 109 7.63 -7.07 -13.00
CA ALA A 109 8.09 -6.22 -14.09
C ALA A 109 9.44 -6.71 -14.69
N ALA A 110 10.42 -7.02 -13.85
CA ALA A 110 11.74 -7.48 -14.27
C ALA A 110 11.70 -8.84 -14.99
N SER A 111 10.69 -9.67 -14.67
CA SER A 111 10.45 -10.95 -15.35
C SER A 111 9.86 -10.81 -16.75
N PHE A 112 9.27 -9.65 -17.07
CA PHE A 112 8.66 -9.41 -18.38
C PHE A 112 9.69 -8.92 -19.40
N GLN A 113 10.25 -7.72 -19.22
CA GLN A 113 11.23 -7.09 -20.10
C GLN A 113 12.10 -6.09 -19.31
N GLU A 114 13.18 -5.60 -19.93
CA GLU A 114 14.04 -4.52 -19.40
C GLU A 114 14.59 -4.77 -17.99
N THR A 115 14.92 -6.03 -17.68
CA THR A 115 15.33 -6.53 -16.35
C THR A 115 16.39 -5.66 -15.67
N THR A 116 17.45 -5.27 -16.40
CA THR A 116 18.52 -4.42 -15.85
C THR A 116 17.99 -3.07 -15.38
N ARG A 117 17.19 -2.39 -16.20
CA ARG A 117 16.65 -1.07 -15.87
C ARG A 117 15.72 -1.14 -14.66
N VAL A 118 14.81 -2.12 -14.65
CA VAL A 118 13.83 -2.30 -13.58
C VAL A 118 14.51 -2.60 -12.23
N LEU A 119 15.51 -3.48 -12.22
CA LEU A 119 16.23 -3.84 -10.98
C LEU A 119 17.12 -2.71 -10.47
N THR A 120 17.76 -1.94 -11.36
CA THR A 120 18.54 -0.75 -10.97
C THR A 120 17.64 0.30 -10.33
N GLU A 121 16.50 0.61 -10.95
CA GLU A 121 15.56 1.59 -10.42
C GLU A 121 14.99 1.16 -9.06
N ALA A 122 14.58 -0.10 -8.94
CA ALA A 122 14.08 -0.67 -7.69
C ALA A 122 15.14 -0.64 -6.58
N SER A 123 16.42 -0.89 -6.91
CA SER A 123 17.53 -0.85 -5.95
C SER A 123 17.82 0.58 -5.49
N VAL A 124 17.84 1.55 -6.40
CA VAL A 124 18.08 2.97 -6.08
C VAL A 124 16.96 3.53 -5.20
N GLN A 125 15.70 3.16 -5.48
CA GLN A 125 14.54 3.60 -4.71
C GLN A 125 14.32 2.77 -3.42
N GLY A 126 15.07 1.68 -3.22
CA GLY A 126 14.88 0.78 -2.08
C GLY A 126 13.49 0.12 -2.05
N LYS A 127 12.89 -0.16 -3.21
CA LYS A 127 11.54 -0.74 -3.30
C LYS A 127 11.48 -2.11 -2.62
N ARG A 128 10.36 -2.36 -1.93
CA ARG A 128 10.04 -3.66 -1.34
C ARG A 128 8.82 -4.25 -2.02
N ASP A 129 8.92 -5.49 -2.47
CA ASP A 129 7.82 -6.21 -3.09
C ASP A 129 6.94 -6.88 -2.02
N LYS A 130 5.62 -6.71 -2.14
CA LYS A 130 4.64 -7.25 -1.18
C LYS A 130 4.15 -8.66 -1.56
N LEU A 131 4.56 -9.20 -2.71
CA LEU A 131 4.17 -10.54 -3.20
C LEU A 131 2.65 -10.73 -3.25
N VAL A 132 1.93 -9.74 -3.75
CA VAL A 132 0.45 -9.77 -3.87
C VAL A 132 0.02 -10.27 -5.25
N GLY A 133 0.92 -10.25 -6.23
CA GLY A 133 0.66 -10.66 -7.60
C GLY A 133 0.83 -12.17 -7.84
N LEU A 134 0.35 -12.63 -8.99
CA LEU A 134 0.46 -14.03 -9.39
C LEU A 134 1.90 -14.41 -9.72
N LYS A 135 2.57 -13.61 -10.57
CA LYS A 135 3.93 -13.91 -11.07
C LYS A 135 4.98 -13.91 -9.96
N GLU A 136 4.93 -12.92 -9.06
CA GLU A 136 5.81 -12.89 -7.88
C GLU A 136 5.77 -14.19 -7.07
N ASN A 137 4.57 -14.67 -6.74
CA ASN A 137 4.41 -15.87 -5.91
C ASN A 137 4.88 -17.12 -6.64
N VAL A 138 4.64 -17.21 -7.96
CA VAL A 138 5.17 -18.31 -8.79
C VAL A 138 6.70 -18.31 -8.77
N ILE A 139 7.35 -17.15 -8.94
CA ILE A 139 8.81 -17.04 -8.97
C ILE A 139 9.42 -17.41 -7.62
N VAL A 140 8.80 -17.01 -6.52
CA VAL A 140 9.28 -17.28 -5.15
C VAL A 140 8.90 -18.69 -4.66
N GLY A 141 8.01 -19.40 -5.38
CA GLY A 141 7.56 -20.74 -5.01
C GLY A 141 6.48 -20.78 -3.91
N ARG A 142 5.74 -19.68 -3.72
CA ARG A 142 4.59 -19.61 -2.80
C ARG A 142 3.28 -19.93 -3.53
N LEU A 143 2.24 -20.26 -2.77
CA LEU A 143 0.90 -20.43 -3.33
C LEU A 143 0.44 -19.13 -3.99
N ILE A 144 -0.12 -19.23 -5.20
CA ILE A 144 -0.68 -18.08 -5.92
C ILE A 144 -1.92 -17.53 -5.21
N PRO A 145 -2.17 -16.22 -5.23
CA PRO A 145 -3.31 -15.58 -4.56
C PRO A 145 -4.63 -15.73 -5.35
N ALA A 146 -4.77 -16.81 -6.13
CA ALA A 146 -5.93 -17.11 -6.95
C ALA A 146 -6.37 -18.57 -6.76
N GLY A 147 -7.64 -18.88 -7.06
CA GLY A 147 -8.19 -20.23 -6.89
C GLY A 147 -8.08 -20.72 -5.44
N THR A 148 -7.54 -21.93 -5.26
CA THR A 148 -7.35 -22.55 -3.94
C THR A 148 -6.35 -21.80 -3.08
N GLY A 149 -5.26 -21.28 -3.66
CA GLY A 149 -4.26 -20.51 -2.89
C GLY A 149 -4.84 -19.23 -2.30
N GLY A 150 -5.70 -18.53 -3.05
CA GLY A 150 -6.45 -17.38 -2.54
C GLY A 150 -7.46 -17.77 -1.45
N ALA A 151 -8.11 -18.93 -1.55
CA ALA A 151 -9.03 -19.42 -0.52
C ALA A 151 -8.28 -19.74 0.79
N THR A 152 -7.16 -20.46 0.70
CA THR A 152 -6.29 -20.77 1.86
C THR A 152 -5.81 -19.49 2.51
N GLN A 153 -5.31 -18.52 1.73
CA GLN A 153 -4.83 -17.25 2.27
C GLN A 153 -5.94 -16.46 2.99
N ARG A 154 -7.19 -16.48 2.47
CA ARG A 154 -8.33 -15.87 3.15
C ARG A 154 -8.61 -16.54 4.49
N VAL A 155 -8.60 -17.88 4.55
CA VAL A 155 -8.81 -18.63 5.79
C VAL A 155 -7.71 -18.34 6.80
N THR A 156 -6.44 -18.38 6.38
CA THR A 156 -5.30 -18.06 7.24
C THR A 156 -5.38 -16.63 7.77
N ARG A 157 -5.78 -15.66 6.94
CA ARG A 157 -5.98 -14.28 7.37
C ARG A 157 -7.07 -14.17 8.44
N ILE A 158 -8.23 -14.76 8.21
CA ILE A 158 -9.34 -14.76 9.19
C ILE A 158 -8.93 -15.42 10.51
N ALA A 159 -8.19 -16.54 10.44
CA ALA A 159 -7.67 -17.20 11.63
C ALA A 159 -6.72 -16.28 12.40
N SER A 160 -5.75 -15.66 11.70
CA SER A 160 -4.80 -14.73 12.33
C SER A 160 -5.47 -13.49 12.92
N GLU A 161 -6.52 -12.95 12.28
CA GLU A 161 -7.29 -11.82 12.80
C GLU A 161 -8.00 -12.19 14.11
N ARG A 162 -8.59 -13.40 14.17
CA ARG A 162 -9.23 -13.90 15.40
C ARG A 162 -8.22 -14.17 16.52
N ASP A 163 -7.09 -14.80 16.18
CA ASP A 163 -6.03 -15.09 17.14
C ASP A 163 -5.47 -13.78 17.73
N ASN A 164 -5.30 -12.74 16.90
CA ASN A 164 -4.84 -11.43 17.35
C ASN A 164 -5.80 -10.77 18.36
N VAL A 165 -7.12 -10.89 18.16
CA VAL A 165 -8.11 -10.36 19.12
C VAL A 165 -8.00 -11.08 20.46
N VAL A 166 -7.83 -12.40 20.45
CA VAL A 166 -7.65 -13.19 21.68
C VAL A 166 -6.35 -12.81 22.39
N ILE A 167 -5.26 -12.64 21.64
CA ILE A 167 -3.96 -12.23 22.20
C ILE A 167 -4.05 -10.81 22.78
N GLN A 168 -4.74 -9.88 22.11
CA GLN A 168 -4.96 -8.53 22.63
C GLN A 168 -5.77 -8.54 23.92
N ALA A 169 -6.89 -9.28 23.98
CA ALA A 169 -7.68 -9.41 25.20
C ALA A 169 -6.86 -10.00 26.36
N ARG A 170 -6.06 -11.05 26.10
CA ARG A 170 -5.15 -11.63 27.10
C ARG A 170 -4.08 -10.65 27.56
N ARG A 171 -3.58 -9.80 26.66
CA ARG A 171 -2.58 -8.78 26.97
C ARG A 171 -3.18 -7.67 27.84
N GLU A 172 -4.39 -7.22 27.53
CA GLU A 172 -5.13 -6.24 28.34
C GLU A 172 -5.44 -6.78 29.74
N GLU A 173 -5.84 -8.05 29.86
CA GLU A 173 -6.03 -8.73 31.16
C GLU A 173 -4.72 -8.83 31.95
N ALA A 174 -3.60 -9.16 31.29
CA ALA A 174 -2.29 -9.24 31.93
C ALA A 174 -1.77 -7.87 32.37
N GLU A 175 -1.99 -6.82 31.57
CA GLU A 175 -1.65 -5.44 31.91
C GLU A 175 -2.51 -4.93 33.08
N ALA A 176 -3.81 -5.28 33.13
CA ALA A 176 -4.70 -4.95 34.24
C ALA A 176 -4.32 -5.69 35.54
N ALA A 177 -3.96 -6.97 35.45
CA ALA A 177 -3.49 -7.75 36.60
C ALA A 177 -2.14 -7.24 37.13
N ALA A 178 -1.22 -6.82 36.25
CA ALA A 178 0.04 -6.21 36.63
C ALA A 178 -0.14 -4.84 37.30
N ALA A 179 -1.10 -4.04 36.83
CA ALA A 179 -1.45 -2.76 37.46
C ALA A 179 -2.05 -2.94 38.87
N LEU A 180 -2.86 -3.99 39.08
CA LEU A 180 -3.44 -4.31 40.38
C LEU A 180 -2.43 -4.94 41.36
N ALA A 181 -1.40 -5.62 40.84
CA ALA A 181 -0.36 -6.27 41.64
C ALA A 181 0.83 -5.35 41.99
N ALA A 182 0.87 -4.11 41.49
CA ALA A 182 1.87 -3.13 41.91
C ALA A 182 1.58 -2.71 43.37
N PRO A 183 2.47 -3.00 44.33
CA PRO A 183 2.23 -2.61 45.72
C PRO A 183 2.31 -1.08 45.86
N GLU A 184 1.26 -0.45 46.38
CA GLU A 184 1.33 0.89 46.97
C GLU A 184 2.20 0.83 48.24
N ALA A 185 3.51 0.88 48.05
CA ALA A 185 4.47 1.06 49.14
C ALA A 185 5.04 2.47 49.10
N MET A 186 4.21 3.46 49.44
CA MET A 186 4.60 4.68 50.17
C MET A 186 3.37 5.19 50.93
N ALA A 187 2.95 4.44 51.95
CA ALA A 187 2.09 4.98 52.99
C ALA A 187 2.95 5.86 53.90
N ASP A 188 2.61 7.12 53.89
CA ASP A 188 3.04 8.21 54.76
C ASP A 188 2.95 7.80 56.24
N ASP A 189 4.08 7.80 56.95
CA ASP A 189 4.12 7.61 58.40
C ASP A 189 4.86 8.82 59.02
N VAL A 190 4.13 9.93 59.12
CA VAL A 190 4.48 11.06 59.98
C VAL A 190 3.80 10.82 61.33
N VAL A 191 4.57 10.63 62.40
CA VAL A 191 4.51 11.37 63.69
C VAL A 191 5.57 10.81 64.66
N GLY A 192 6.42 11.69 65.20
CA GLY A 192 7.15 11.44 66.45
C GLY A 192 8.49 12.17 66.53
N GLY A 193 8.49 13.41 67.00
CA GLY A 193 9.67 14.27 67.06
C GLY A 193 10.75 13.79 68.04
N ASP A 194 11.98 14.21 67.78
CA ASP A 194 12.73 15.03 68.73
C ASP A 194 13.89 15.74 68.01
N ALA A 195 13.99 17.04 68.28
CA ALA A 195 15.04 17.91 67.82
C ALA A 195 16.30 17.66 68.64
N PHE A 196 17.41 17.27 68.03
CA PHE A 196 18.74 17.61 68.55
C PHE A 196 19.74 17.88 67.42
N ASP A 197 20.20 19.12 67.48
CA ASP A 197 21.29 19.78 66.79
C ASP A 197 22.61 18.99 66.89
N THR A 198 23.34 18.83 65.78
CA THR A 198 24.81 18.73 65.83
C THR A 198 25.44 19.23 64.53
N ILE A 199 25.79 20.51 64.57
CA ILE A 199 26.83 21.16 63.77
C ILE A 199 28.13 20.35 63.86
N ILE A 200 28.72 19.96 62.71
CA ILE A 200 30.19 19.91 62.52
C ILE A 200 30.51 20.30 61.07
N GLU A 201 31.14 21.47 60.93
CA GLU A 201 31.89 21.91 59.75
C GLU A 201 33.20 21.12 59.60
N GLY A 202 33.66 20.95 58.36
CA GLY A 202 35.09 20.75 58.07
C GLY A 202 35.41 19.51 57.23
N ASN A 203 35.62 19.68 55.92
CA ASN A 203 36.95 19.86 55.33
C ASN A 203 36.92 19.55 53.83
N THR A 204 37.26 20.55 53.04
CA THR A 204 37.75 20.41 51.66
C THR A 204 39.10 19.69 51.67
N GLU A 205 39.28 18.65 50.85
CA GLU A 205 40.41 18.50 49.91
C GLU A 205 40.57 17.06 49.34
N SER A 206 40.46 16.99 48.01
CA SER A 206 41.44 16.41 47.08
C SER A 206 41.75 14.89 47.01
N ARG A 207 41.79 14.44 45.74
CA ARG A 207 42.70 13.46 45.08
C ARG A 207 42.14 12.11 44.62
N ASP A 208 42.20 11.97 43.29
CA ASP A 208 42.77 10.89 42.49
C ASP A 208 42.35 9.44 42.83
N GLU A 209 41.51 8.85 41.97
CA GLU A 209 41.89 7.86 40.92
C GLU A 209 40.73 7.64 39.94
#